data_AF-A0A0B1YBG5-F1
#
_entry.id   AF-A0A0B1YBG5-F1
#
_cell.length_a   1.000
_cell.length_b   1.000
_cell.length_c   1.000
_cell.angle_alpha   90.00
_cell.angle_beta   90.00
_cell.angle_gamma   90.00
#
_symmetry.space_group_name_H-M   'P 1'
#
loop_
_entity.id
_entity.type
_entity.pdbx_description
1 polymer ?
#
loop_
_entity_poly.entity_id
_entity_poly.type
_entity_poly.pdbx_seq_one_letter_code
_entity_poly.pdbx_strand_id
1 'polypeptide(L)'
;MTLEHNRDYLKGALSAREFLRRTQAGLKLHRQFEPRVLRWEFQSYACEKSAEYHAGFLDGIGVYLLTTLEGVLVELYRWELLEELERGRGR
;
A
#
# COMPACT_ATOMS: atom_id res chain seq x y z
N MET A 1 16.09 10.63 7.88
CA MET A 1 16.27 10.19 6.47
C MET A 1 14.99 10.52 5.73
N THR A 2 15.02 11.53 4.87
CA THR A 2 13.91 11.94 4.00
C THR A 2 13.60 10.82 3.00
N LEU A 3 12.31 10.58 2.74
CA LEU A 3 11.83 9.58 1.77
C LEU A 3 12.37 9.81 0.36
N GLU A 4 12.87 11.02 0.09
CA GLU A 4 13.47 11.47 -1.17
C GLU A 4 14.61 10.60 -1.72
N HIS A 5 15.23 9.72 -0.93
CA HIS A 5 16.44 9.02 -1.37
C HIS A 5 16.24 7.55 -1.77
N ASN A 6 15.11 6.92 -1.48
CA ASN A 6 14.92 5.49 -1.76
C ASN A 6 13.82 5.23 -2.79
N ARG A 7 14.22 5.27 -4.07
CA ARG A 7 13.34 5.08 -5.22
C ARG A 7 12.56 3.76 -5.17
N ASP A 8 13.16 2.69 -4.66
CA ASP A 8 12.52 1.38 -4.63
C ASP A 8 11.49 1.28 -3.50
N TYR A 9 11.76 1.88 -2.35
CA TYR A 9 10.77 2.07 -1.31
C TYR A 9 9.54 2.84 -1.82
N LEU A 10 9.76 3.97 -2.51
CA LEU A 10 8.65 4.78 -3.06
C LEU A 10 7.82 4.00 -4.08
N LYS A 11 8.46 3.20 -4.93
CA LYS A 11 7.76 2.30 -5.85
C LYS A 11 6.92 1.27 -5.09
N GLY A 12 7.46 0.69 -4.02
CA GLY A 12 6.75 -0.25 -3.16
C GLY A 12 5.47 0.34 -2.59
N ALA A 13 5.57 1.55 -2.01
CA ALA A 13 4.43 2.26 -1.45
C ALA A 13 3.36 2.56 -2.52
N LEU A 14 3.76 3.05 -3.69
CA LEU A 14 2.82 3.30 -4.79
C LEU A 14 2.16 2.02 -5.30
N SER A 15 2.88 0.91 -5.33
CA SER A 15 2.33 -0.40 -5.67
C SER A 15 1.30 -0.89 -4.65
N ALA A 16 1.46 -0.58 -3.36
CA ALA A 16 0.45 -0.88 -2.35
C ALA A 16 -0.87 -0.13 -2.62
N ARG A 17 -0.80 1.16 -2.95
CA ARG A 17 -1.99 1.94 -3.34
C ARG A 17 -2.68 1.34 -4.56
N GLU A 18 -1.92 0.91 -5.56
CA GLU A 18 -2.48 0.30 -6.77
C GLU A 18 -3.11 -1.08 -6.50
N PHE A 19 -2.48 -1.89 -5.65
CA PHE A 19 -3.05 -3.14 -5.17
C PHE A 19 -4.40 -2.91 -4.47
N LEU A 20 -4.49 -1.91 -3.59
CA LEU A 20 -5.73 -1.56 -2.89
C LEU A 20 -6.81 -1.10 -3.87
N ARG A 21 -6.46 -0.32 -4.90
CA ARG A 21 -7.42 0.10 -5.95
C ARG A 21 -8.00 -1.08 -6.70
N ARG A 22 -7.15 -2.00 -7.17
CA ARG A 22 -7.59 -3.23 -7.86
C ARG A 22 -8.46 -4.09 -6.96
N THR A 23 -8.09 -4.24 -5.69
CA THR A 23 -8.87 -5.00 -4.70
C THR A 23 -10.23 -4.37 -4.47
N GLN A 24 -10.30 -3.04 -4.28
CA GLN A 24 -11.56 -2.33 -4.09
C GLN A 24 -12.46 -2.43 -5.33
N ALA A 25 -11.89 -2.30 -6.54
CA ALA A 25 -12.63 -2.46 -7.79
C ALA A 25 -13.16 -3.89 -7.95
N GLY A 26 -12.33 -4.90 -7.71
CA GLY A 26 -12.73 -6.31 -7.76
C GLY A 26 -13.83 -6.65 -6.76
N LEU A 27 -13.74 -6.11 -5.53
CA LEU A 27 -14.78 -6.25 -4.52
C LEU A 27 -16.10 -5.61 -4.95
N LYS A 28 -16.06 -4.41 -5.54
CA LYS A 28 -17.27 -3.73 -6.04
C LYS A 28 -17.93 -4.51 -7.19
N LEU A 29 -17.13 -5.06 -8.10
CA LEU A 29 -17.61 -5.77 -9.29
C LEU A 29 -18.12 -7.18 -8.98
N HIS A 30 -17.39 -7.93 -8.15
CA HIS A 30 -17.65 -9.35 -7.94
C HIS A 30 -18.27 -9.66 -6.57
N ARG A 31 -18.29 -8.70 -5.63
CA ARG A 31 -18.74 -8.87 -4.23
C ARG A 31 -18.09 -10.04 -3.48
N GLN A 32 -16.92 -10.47 -3.92
CA GLN A 32 -16.17 -11.57 -3.35
C GLN A 32 -14.88 -11.04 -2.73
N PHE A 33 -14.73 -11.23 -1.42
CA PHE A 33 -13.48 -10.97 -0.72
C PHE A 33 -12.68 -12.25 -0.63
N GLU A 34 -11.48 -12.24 -1.20
CA GLU A 34 -10.54 -13.35 -1.09
C GLU A 34 -9.29 -12.89 -0.31
N PRO A 35 -9.19 -13.25 0.99
CA PRO A 35 -8.08 -12.82 1.85
C PRO A 35 -6.71 -13.28 1.35
N ARG A 36 -6.68 -14.35 0.52
CA ARG A 36 -5.45 -14.92 -0.03
C ARG A 36 -4.82 -14.00 -1.07
N VAL A 37 -5.59 -13.09 -1.69
CA VAL A 37 -5.10 -12.21 -2.77
C VAL A 37 -3.95 -11.32 -2.32
N LEU A 38 -3.98 -10.78 -1.10
CA LEU A 38 -2.84 -10.02 -0.57
C LEU A 38 -1.58 -10.88 -0.45
N ARG A 39 -1.73 -12.13 0.03
CA ARG A 39 -0.61 -13.07 0.15
C ARG A 39 -0.07 -13.46 -1.23
N TRP A 40 -0.95 -13.72 -2.19
CA TRP A 40 -0.56 -14.01 -3.57
C TRP A 40 0.10 -12.83 -4.25
N GLU A 41 -0.43 -11.62 -4.10
CA GLU A 41 0.18 -10.41 -4.67
C GLU A 41 1.57 -10.21 -4.07
N PHE A 42 1.69 -10.32 -2.75
CA PHE A 42 2.99 -10.23 -2.09
C PHE A 42 3.92 -11.34 -2.61
N GLN A 43 3.55 -12.62 -2.57
CA GLN A 43 4.43 -13.71 -2.98
C GLN A 43 4.79 -13.69 -4.48
N SER A 44 3.86 -13.31 -5.36
CA SER A 44 4.06 -13.28 -6.81
C SER A 44 4.82 -12.04 -7.28
N TYR A 45 4.58 -10.86 -6.69
CA TYR A 45 5.31 -9.63 -7.06
C TYR A 45 6.62 -9.43 -6.29
N ALA A 46 6.73 -9.93 -5.05
CA ALA A 46 7.87 -9.69 -4.15
C ALA A 46 9.08 -10.58 -4.42
N CYS A 47 8.91 -11.74 -5.06
CA CYS A 47 10.01 -12.70 -5.21
C CYS A 47 11.25 -12.09 -5.89
N GLU A 48 11.04 -11.09 -6.76
CA GLU A 48 12.10 -10.45 -7.56
C GLU A 48 12.40 -9.00 -7.13
N LYS A 49 11.85 -8.51 -6.02
CA LYS A 49 11.99 -7.10 -5.60
C LYS A 49 12.95 -6.93 -4.42
N SER A 50 13.48 -5.73 -4.28
CA SER A 50 14.39 -5.36 -3.18
C SER A 50 13.67 -5.32 -1.84
N ALA A 51 14.43 -5.44 -0.75
CA ALA A 51 13.89 -5.36 0.60
C ALA A 51 13.22 -3.99 0.87
N GLU A 52 13.77 -2.94 0.28
CA GLU A 52 13.27 -1.56 0.32
C GLU A 52 11.88 -1.47 -0.33
N TYR A 53 11.69 -2.12 -1.48
CA TYR A 53 10.38 -2.19 -2.12
C TYR A 53 9.36 -2.91 -1.23
N HIS A 54 9.75 -4.01 -0.58
CA HIS A 54 8.87 -4.70 0.38
C HIS A 54 8.49 -3.82 1.56
N ALA A 55 9.46 -3.11 2.13
CA ALA A 55 9.22 -2.18 3.23
C ALA A 55 8.22 -1.10 2.80
N GLY A 56 8.41 -0.48 1.63
CA GLY A 56 7.47 0.54 1.12
C GLY A 56 6.07 0.00 0.88
N PHE A 57 5.97 -1.20 0.30
CA PHE A 57 4.69 -1.84 0.06
C PHE A 57 3.94 -2.12 1.38
N LEU A 58 4.61 -2.72 2.35
CA LEU A 58 4.01 -3.06 3.64
C LEU A 58 3.66 -1.81 4.45
N ASP A 59 4.52 -0.80 4.47
CA ASP A 59 4.25 0.48 5.14
C ASP A 59 3.00 1.14 4.50
N GLY A 60 2.88 1.12 3.17
CA GLY A 60 1.70 1.65 2.48
C GLY A 60 0.39 0.93 2.84
N ILE A 61 0.41 -0.40 2.98
CA ILE A 61 -0.74 -1.17 3.49
C ILE A 61 -1.00 -0.85 4.97
N GLY A 62 0.05 -0.70 5.76
CA GLY A 62 -0.03 -0.35 7.19
C GLY A 62 -0.73 0.98 7.40
N VAL A 63 -0.35 2.02 6.66
CA VAL A 63 -1.03 3.34 6.74
C VAL A 63 -2.50 3.20 6.35
N TYR A 64 -2.81 2.51 5.25
CA TYR A 64 -4.21 2.28 4.86
C TYR A 64 -5.03 1.63 5.99
N LEU A 65 -4.48 0.58 6.62
CA LEU A 65 -5.14 -0.12 7.73
C LEU A 65 -5.36 0.80 8.92
N LEU A 66 -4.33 1.54 9.36
CA LEU A 66 -4.42 2.45 10.49
C LEU A 66 -5.46 3.55 10.23
N THR A 67 -5.40 4.22 9.08
CA THR A 67 -6.37 5.25 8.68
C THR A 67 -7.80 4.68 8.64
N THR A 68 -7.98 3.47 8.11
CA THR A 68 -9.29 2.81 8.08
C THR A 68 -9.79 2.44 9.48
N LEU A 69 -8.90 1.99 10.38
CA LEU A 69 -9.23 1.66 11.77
C LEU A 69 -9.60 2.90 12.59
N GLU A 70 -9.12 4.08 12.22
CA GLU A 70 -9.56 5.38 12.76
C GLU A 70 -10.96 5.79 12.24
N GLY A 71 -11.59 4.98 11.38
CA GLY A 71 -12.90 5.25 10.79
C GLY A 71 -12.85 6.18 9.57
N VAL A 72 -11.65 6.50 9.07
CA VAL A 72 -11.47 7.36 7.90
C VAL A 72 -11.55 6.52 6.62
N LEU A 73 -12.49 6.87 5.74
CA LEU A 73 -12.57 6.26 4.41
C LEU A 73 -11.50 6.85 3.51
N VAL A 74 -10.52 6.02 3.14
CA VAL A 74 -9.43 6.41 2.24
C VAL A 74 -9.90 6.44 0.79
N GLU A 75 -9.86 7.60 0.15
CA GLU A 75 -10.13 7.75 -1.28
C GLU A 75 -8.90 7.37 -2.12
N LEU A 76 -8.71 6.08 -2.38
CA LEU A 76 -7.50 5.52 -3.00
C LEU A 76 -7.06 6.18 -4.33
N TYR A 77 -7.96 6.79 -5.10
CA TYR A 77 -7.64 7.48 -6.36
C TYR A 77 -6.95 8.82 -6.15
N ARG A 78 -7.30 9.53 -5.08
CA ARG A 78 -6.77 10.86 -4.72
C ARG A 78 -5.84 10.82 -3.51
N TRP A 79 -5.66 9.64 -2.91
CA TRP A 79 -4.87 9.46 -1.70
C TRP A 79 -3.38 9.76 -1.90
N GLU A 80 -2.88 10.77 -1.20
CA GLU A 80 -1.48 11.21 -1.18
C GLU A 80 -0.62 10.36 -0.23
N LEU A 81 -0.60 9.05 -0.47
CA LEU A 81 0.07 8.04 0.36
C LEU A 81 1.52 8.38 0.74
N LEU A 82 2.30 8.95 -0.20
CA LEU A 82 3.70 9.27 0.06
C LEU A 82 3.85 10.36 1.11
N GLU A 83 2.97 11.37 1.11
CA GLU A 83 3.02 12.43 2.12
C GLU A 83 2.58 11.92 3.50
N GLU A 84 1.60 11.01 3.55
CA GLU A 84 1.21 10.40 4.82
C GLU A 84 2.34 9.55 5.42
N LEU A 85 3.08 8.82 4.59
CA LEU A 85 4.26 8.08 5.03
C LEU A 85 5.38 9.01 5.53
N GLU A 86 5.57 10.17 4.92
CA GLU A 86 6.50 11.20 5.41
C GLU A 86 6.08 11.74 6.77
N ARG A 87 4.78 12.06 6.93
CA ARG A 87 4.22 12.56 8.20
C ARG A 87 4.30 11.53 9.33
N GLY A 88 4.07 10.25 9.02
CA GLY A 88 4.10 9.15 10.00
C GLY A 88 5.50 8.82 10.53
N ARG A 89 6.56 9.09 9.77
CA ARG A 89 7.96 8.85 10.18
C ARG A 89 8.57 9.93 11.08
N GLY A 90 7.88 11.07 11.23
CA GLY A 90 8.31 12.19 12.07
C GLY A 90 7.80 12.15 13.52
N ARG A 91 7.04 11.11 13.90
CA ARG A 91 6.61 10.83 15.28
C ARG A 91 7.38 9.65 15.84
#